data_AF-A0A376KV78-F1
#
_entry.id   AF-A0A376KV78-F1
#
_cell.length_a   1.000
_cell.length_b   1.000
_cell.length_c   1.000
_cell.angle_alpha   90.00
_cell.angle_beta   90.00
_cell.angle_gamma   90.00
#
_symmetry.space_group_name_H-M   'P 1'
#
loop_
_entity.id
_entity.type
_entity.pdbx_description
1 polymer ?
#
loop_
_entity_poly.entity_id
_entity_poly.type
_entity_poly.pdbx_seq_one_letter_code
_entity_poly.pdbx_strand_id
1 'polypeptide(L)'
;MVALVLDANYYRDAETLEKRVRLQGKCQLAELPSAGVSWETDDNGFVIKASSKQMQMEYRYDDQGYPLGKTTKSNDKTLSVSATPSTDPIKKLDYTAVTLLNNQRVGNVKQSCEYDSHANPVDCQLIIVDEGVKPAVERVYTIKNTIDYY
;
A
#
# COMPACT_ATOMS: atom_id res chain seq x y z
N MET A 1 -0.41 0.00 31.84
CA MET A 1 -0.02 0.97 30.79
C MET A 1 1.33 0.51 30.27
N VAL A 2 1.48 0.23 28.98
CA VAL A 2 2.79 -0.16 28.43
C VAL A 2 3.58 1.13 28.21
N ALA A 3 4.66 1.33 28.97
CA ALA A 3 5.59 2.42 28.76
C ALA A 3 6.72 1.95 27.83
N LEU A 4 7.06 2.77 26.84
CA LEU A 4 8.15 2.50 25.92
C LEU A 4 9.25 3.54 26.09
N VAL A 5 10.50 3.08 26.10
CA VAL A 5 11.69 3.95 26.12
C VAL A 5 12.41 3.80 24.80
N LEU A 6 12.77 4.92 24.18
CA LEU A 6 13.65 4.93 23.01
C LEU A 6 15.09 4.72 23.47
N ASP A 7 15.69 3.62 23.04
CA ASP A 7 17.10 3.28 23.25
C ASP A 7 17.75 2.98 21.91
N ALA A 8 18.69 3.83 21.52
CA ALA A 8 19.28 3.88 20.17
C ALA A 8 18.18 3.88 19.08
N ASN A 9 18.12 2.83 18.27
CA ASN A 9 17.14 2.66 17.20
C ASN A 9 15.99 1.70 17.58
N TYR A 10 15.72 1.49 18.87
CA TYR A 10 14.63 0.63 19.33
C TYR A 10 13.72 1.34 20.31
N TYR A 11 12.41 1.18 20.16
CA TYR A 11 11.49 1.29 21.28
C TYR A 11 11.50 -0.01 22.06
N ARG A 12 11.83 0.09 23.35
CA ARG A 12 11.86 -1.03 24.27
C ARG A 12 10.79 -0.89 25.33
N ASP A 13 10.29 -2.01 25.80
CA ASP A 13 9.49 -2.07 27.01
C ASP A 13 10.26 -1.46 28.19
N ALA A 14 9.65 -0.51 28.90
CA ALA A 14 10.33 0.22 29.97
C ALA A 14 10.67 -0.66 31.19
N GLU A 15 9.91 -1.75 31.40
CA GLU A 15 10.10 -2.63 32.55
C GLU A 15 11.02 -3.80 32.19
N THR A 16 10.79 -4.44 31.04
CA THR A 16 11.50 -5.67 30.66
C THR A 16 12.70 -5.42 29.75
N LEU A 17 12.85 -4.20 29.21
CA LEU A 17 13.84 -3.84 28.18
C LEU A 17 13.72 -4.63 26.87
N GLU A 18 12.60 -5.34 26.67
CA GLU A 18 12.31 -6.10 25.46
C GLU A 18 12.22 -5.16 24.25
N LYS A 19 12.88 -5.52 23.15
CA LYS A 19 12.82 -4.76 21.89
C LYS A 19 11.46 -4.95 21.22
N ARG A 20 10.64 -3.89 21.19
CA ARG A 20 9.27 -3.92 20.64
C ARG A 20 9.20 -3.44 19.20
N VAL A 21 9.95 -2.39 18.87
CA VAL A 21 9.97 -1.78 17.54
C VAL A 21 11.38 -1.35 17.21
N ARG A 22 11.88 -1.72 16.04
CA ARG A 22 13.12 -1.17 15.49
C ARG A 22 12.79 -0.05 14.51
N LEU A 23 13.56 1.03 14.60
CA LEU A 23 13.53 2.15 13.68
C LEU A 23 14.77 2.16 12.78
N GLN A 24 14.65 2.89 11.67
CA GLN A 24 15.73 3.21 10.74
C GLN A 24 15.61 4.66 10.24
N GLY A 25 16.71 5.24 9.77
CA GLY A 25 16.74 6.56 9.14
C GLY A 25 15.93 7.62 9.91
N LYS A 26 14.97 8.24 9.21
CA LYS A 26 14.07 9.30 9.70
C LYS A 26 12.97 8.78 10.66
N CYS A 27 13.34 7.99 11.67
CA CYS A 27 12.42 7.32 12.59
C CYS A 27 11.38 6.40 11.90
N GLN A 28 11.75 5.83 10.75
CA GLN A 28 10.89 4.94 9.98
C GLN A 28 10.87 3.54 10.58
N LEU A 29 9.76 2.83 10.43
CA LEU A 29 9.63 1.45 10.89
C LEU A 29 10.59 0.53 10.11
N ALA A 30 11.47 -0.16 10.84
CA ALA A 30 12.42 -1.11 10.26
C ALA A 30 12.07 -2.57 10.61
N GLU A 31 11.56 -2.81 11.82
CA GLU A 31 11.25 -4.16 12.29
C GLU A 31 10.23 -4.15 13.43
N LEU A 32 9.39 -5.17 13.47
CA LEU A 32 8.57 -5.57 14.59
C LEU A 32 9.06 -6.96 15.04
N PRO A 33 10.00 -7.04 15.99
CA PRO A 33 10.66 -8.30 16.35
C PRO A 33 9.70 -9.40 16.80
N SER A 34 8.68 -9.06 17.60
CA SER A 34 7.68 -10.02 18.09
C SER A 34 6.83 -10.62 16.98
N ALA A 35 6.57 -9.85 15.92
CA ALA A 35 5.87 -10.32 14.73
C ALA A 35 6.83 -10.98 13.70
N GLY A 36 8.14 -10.86 13.89
CA GLY A 36 9.15 -11.30 12.93
C GLY A 36 9.00 -10.63 11.57
N VAL A 37 8.56 -9.37 11.54
CA VAL A 37 8.36 -8.58 10.32
C VAL A 37 9.44 -7.52 10.22
N SER A 38 10.04 -7.37 9.04
CA SER A 38 11.03 -6.36 8.71
C SER A 38 10.62 -5.59 7.46
N TRP A 39 11.09 -4.35 7.35
CA TRP A 39 10.84 -3.47 6.21
C TRP A 39 12.15 -2.91 5.66
N GLU A 40 12.21 -2.79 4.35
CA GLU A 40 13.30 -2.12 3.64
C GLU A 40 12.73 -0.87 2.97
N THR A 41 13.51 0.22 3.00
CA THR A 41 13.16 1.48 2.34
C THR A 41 14.20 1.83 1.28
N ASP A 42 13.77 2.51 0.21
CA ASP A 42 14.68 3.11 -0.77
C ASP A 42 15.29 4.43 -0.25
N ASP A 43 16.12 5.08 -1.08
CA ASP A 43 16.78 6.35 -0.77
C ASP A 43 15.80 7.53 -0.61
N ASN A 44 14.60 7.41 -1.19
CA ASN A 44 13.51 8.38 -1.01
C ASN A 44 12.77 8.17 0.33
N GLY A 45 13.04 7.06 1.01
CA GLY A 45 12.41 6.67 2.26
C GLY A 45 11.08 5.96 2.07
N PHE A 46 10.76 5.45 0.88
CA PHE A 46 9.57 4.66 0.63
C PHE A 46 9.80 3.20 0.99
N VAL A 47 8.82 2.58 1.63
CA VAL A 47 8.86 1.13 1.94
C VAL A 47 8.74 0.35 0.63
N ILE A 48 9.83 -0.29 0.22
CA ILE A 48 9.89 -1.08 -1.02
C ILE A 48 9.75 -2.57 -0.78
N LYS A 49 10.00 -3.04 0.46
CA LYS A 49 9.86 -4.45 0.81
C LYS A 49 9.42 -4.63 2.24
N ALA A 50 8.60 -5.65 2.47
CA ALA A 50 8.30 -6.17 3.81
C ALA A 50 8.48 -7.69 3.81
N SER A 51 9.11 -8.22 4.86
CA SER A 51 9.42 -9.65 4.93
C SER A 51 9.13 -10.22 6.32
N SER A 52 8.56 -11.42 6.34
CA SER A 52 8.43 -12.28 7.51
C SER A 52 8.82 -13.72 7.16
N LYS A 53 8.78 -14.63 8.14
CA LYS A 53 9.05 -16.06 7.88
C LYS A 53 8.11 -16.69 6.85
N GLN A 54 6.88 -16.17 6.73
CA GLN A 54 5.82 -16.78 5.90
C GLN A 54 5.50 -15.96 4.66
N MET A 55 5.91 -14.69 4.61
CA MET A 55 5.45 -13.75 3.60
C MET A 55 6.56 -12.79 3.17
N GLN A 56 6.62 -12.50 1.89
CA GLN A 56 7.42 -11.42 1.32
C GLN A 56 6.50 -10.51 0.51
N MET A 57 6.71 -9.21 0.61
CA MET A 57 5.94 -8.19 -0.08
C MET A 57 6.93 -7.24 -0.74
N GLU A 58 6.77 -6.99 -2.03
CA GLU A 58 7.55 -6.01 -2.80
C GLU A 58 6.59 -4.92 -3.30
N TYR A 59 6.90 -3.66 -3.01
CA TYR A 59 6.10 -2.50 -3.38
C TYR A 59 6.76 -1.74 -4.52
N ARG A 60 5.96 -1.12 -5.38
CA ARG A 60 6.42 -0.32 -6.52
C ARG A 60 5.73 1.03 -6.49
N TYR A 61 6.49 2.08 -6.78
CA TYR A 61 6.02 3.46 -6.83
C TYR A 61 6.53 4.15 -8.09
N ASP A 62 5.90 5.25 -8.48
CA ASP A 62 6.50 6.20 -9.40
C ASP A 62 7.51 7.12 -8.67
N ASP A 63 8.10 8.04 -9.41
CA ASP A 63 9.10 9.00 -8.93
C ASP A 63 8.57 9.98 -7.87
N GLN A 64 7.25 10.17 -7.79
CA GLN A 64 6.57 11.01 -6.80
C GLN A 64 6.02 10.20 -5.61
N GLY A 65 6.25 8.88 -5.57
CA GLY A 65 5.78 8.00 -4.51
C GLY A 65 4.33 7.51 -4.69
N TYR A 66 3.72 7.70 -5.87
CA TYR A 66 2.41 7.13 -6.15
C TYR A 66 2.51 5.60 -6.28
N PRO A 67 1.64 4.82 -5.62
CA PRO A 67 1.72 3.37 -5.65
C PRO A 67 1.37 2.80 -7.04
N LEU A 68 2.33 2.12 -7.65
CA LEU A 68 2.16 1.41 -8.93
C LEU A 68 1.83 -0.07 -8.75
N GLY A 69 1.97 -0.61 -7.53
CA GLY A 69 1.54 -1.96 -7.26
C GLY A 69 2.30 -2.63 -6.13
N LYS A 70 1.94 -3.90 -5.92
CA LYS A 70 2.54 -4.76 -4.90
C LYS A 70 2.59 -6.18 -5.38
N THR A 71 3.62 -6.92 -4.99
CA THR A 71 3.68 -8.38 -5.15
C THR A 71 3.82 -8.99 -3.77
N THR A 72 2.88 -9.86 -3.39
CA THR A 72 2.92 -10.64 -2.16
C THR A 72 3.19 -12.09 -2.50
N LYS A 73 4.24 -12.67 -1.92
CA LYS A 73 4.55 -14.11 -1.97
C LYS A 73 4.31 -14.70 -0.59
N SER A 74 3.54 -15.78 -0.51
CA SER A 74 3.29 -16.52 0.72
C SER A 74 3.12 -18.00 0.37
N ASN A 75 3.98 -18.87 0.94
CA ASN A 75 4.06 -20.28 0.56
C ASN A 75 4.19 -20.46 -0.97
N ASP A 76 3.27 -21.20 -1.60
CA ASP A 76 3.16 -21.45 -3.04
C ASP A 76 2.30 -20.42 -3.78
N LYS A 77 1.84 -19.36 -3.10
CA LYS A 77 0.97 -18.33 -3.65
C LYS A 77 1.72 -17.03 -3.93
N THR A 78 1.46 -16.46 -5.11
CA THR A 78 1.90 -15.12 -5.49
C THR A 78 0.69 -14.30 -5.88
N LEU A 79 0.44 -13.21 -5.17
CA LEU A 79 -0.56 -12.20 -5.50
C LEU A 79 0.15 -10.95 -6.03
N SER A 80 -0.12 -10.56 -7.26
CA SER A 80 0.46 -9.37 -7.88
C SER A 80 -0.63 -8.38 -8.23
N VAL A 81 -0.48 -7.14 -7.76
CA VAL A 81 -1.32 -6.00 -8.14
C VAL A 81 -0.46 -5.04 -8.93
N SER A 82 -0.94 -4.60 -10.09
CA SER A 82 -0.28 -3.58 -10.90
C SER A 82 -1.29 -2.51 -11.28
N ALA A 83 -0.99 -1.26 -10.95
CA ALA A 83 -1.79 -0.09 -11.27
C ALA A 83 -1.13 0.70 -12.41
N THR A 84 -1.96 1.30 -13.24
CA THR A 84 -1.59 2.21 -14.32
C THR A 84 -2.38 3.50 -14.11
N PRO A 85 -1.77 4.54 -13.51
CA PRO A 85 -2.40 5.84 -13.36
C PRO A 85 -2.53 6.55 -14.70
N SER A 86 -3.33 7.61 -14.72
CA SER A 86 -3.44 8.52 -15.86
C SER A 86 -2.09 9.08 -16.27
N THR A 87 -1.91 9.29 -17.57
CA THR A 87 -0.77 10.04 -18.11
C THR A 87 -0.88 11.54 -17.82
N ASP A 88 -2.07 12.03 -17.48
CA ASP A 88 -2.27 13.38 -16.96
C ASP A 88 -1.83 13.42 -15.49
N PRO A 89 -0.74 14.14 -15.14
CA PRO A 89 -0.21 14.17 -13.77
C PRO A 89 -1.17 14.80 -12.77
N ILE A 90 -2.17 15.56 -13.22
CA ILE A 90 -3.24 16.11 -12.37
C ILE A 90 -4.24 15.02 -11.97
N LYS A 91 -4.42 14.01 -12.82
CA LYS A 91 -5.47 12.99 -12.67
C LYS A 91 -4.93 11.63 -12.25
N LYS A 92 -3.93 11.58 -11.37
CA LYS A 92 -3.31 10.31 -10.95
C LYS A 92 -4.31 9.33 -10.33
N LEU A 93 -5.42 9.82 -9.78
CA LEU A 93 -6.49 8.99 -9.20
C LEU A 93 -7.46 8.44 -10.25
N ASP A 94 -7.32 8.85 -11.51
CA ASP A 94 -7.88 8.10 -12.64
C ASP A 94 -6.87 7.00 -12.95
N TYR A 95 -7.18 5.76 -12.61
CA TYR A 95 -6.27 4.65 -12.80
C TYR A 95 -7.01 3.36 -13.16
N THR A 96 -6.26 2.43 -13.73
CA THR A 96 -6.69 1.03 -13.82
C THR A 96 -5.76 0.17 -13.00
N ALA A 97 -6.24 -0.95 -12.47
CA ALA A 97 -5.37 -1.94 -11.84
C ALA A 97 -5.79 -3.36 -12.19
N VAL A 98 -4.81 -4.26 -12.25
CA VAL A 98 -5.01 -5.68 -12.48
C VAL A 98 -4.43 -6.46 -11.32
N THR A 99 -5.21 -7.42 -10.84
CA THR A 99 -4.79 -8.37 -9.80
C THR A 99 -4.62 -9.76 -10.40
N LEU A 100 -3.45 -10.34 -10.18
CA LEU A 100 -3.11 -11.70 -10.58
C LEU A 100 -2.89 -12.57 -9.34
N LEU A 101 -3.50 -13.75 -9.29
CA LEU A 101 -3.17 -14.80 -8.33
C LEU A 101 -2.50 -15.95 -9.10
N ASN A 102 -1.25 -16.28 -8.75
CA ASN A 102 -0.44 -17.28 -9.44
C ASN A 102 -0.43 -17.06 -10.97
N ASN A 103 -0.22 -15.81 -11.37
CA ASN A 103 -0.22 -15.33 -12.76
C ASN A 103 -1.57 -15.44 -13.50
N GLN A 104 -2.61 -15.94 -12.86
CA GLN A 104 -3.97 -15.92 -13.38
C GLN A 104 -4.66 -14.63 -12.95
N ARG A 105 -5.29 -13.93 -13.89
CA ARG A 105 -6.07 -12.73 -13.60
C ARG A 105 -7.31 -13.09 -12.79
N VAL A 106 -7.48 -12.40 -11.66
CA VAL A 106 -8.59 -12.61 -10.72
C VAL A 106 -9.31 -11.31 -10.37
N GLY A 107 -8.81 -10.16 -10.82
CA GLY A 107 -9.55 -8.93 -10.66
C GLY A 107 -9.05 -7.79 -11.53
N ASN A 108 -9.97 -6.86 -11.75
CA ASN A 108 -9.72 -5.61 -12.46
C ASN A 108 -10.36 -4.46 -11.69
N VAL A 109 -9.69 -3.33 -11.68
CA VAL A 109 -10.19 -2.09 -11.10
C VAL A 109 -10.07 -0.99 -12.14
N LYS A 110 -11.09 -0.13 -12.21
CA LYS A 110 -11.01 1.16 -12.90
C LYS A 110 -11.57 2.23 -11.97
N GLN A 111 -10.81 3.30 -11.78
CA GLN A 111 -11.27 4.51 -11.11
C GLN A 111 -11.24 5.69 -12.08
N SER A 112 -12.26 6.54 -11.99
CA SER A 112 -12.33 7.79 -12.73
C SER A 112 -12.96 8.85 -11.84
N CYS A 113 -12.37 10.03 -11.79
CA CYS A 113 -12.76 11.10 -10.89
C CYS A 113 -13.09 12.39 -11.64
N GLU A 114 -14.00 13.16 -11.06
CA GLU A 114 -14.16 14.58 -11.28
C GLU A 114 -13.23 15.34 -10.35
N TYR A 115 -12.64 16.42 -10.86
CA TYR A 115 -11.67 17.24 -10.13
C TYR A 115 -12.15 18.68 -10.04
N ASP A 116 -11.89 19.33 -8.92
CA ASP A 116 -12.13 20.77 -8.80
C ASP A 116 -10.99 21.62 -9.39
N SER A 117 -11.11 22.94 -9.26
CA SER A 117 -10.12 23.90 -9.78
C SER A 117 -8.73 23.78 -9.15
N HIS A 118 -8.58 23.06 -8.04
CA HIS A 118 -7.31 22.81 -7.36
C HIS A 118 -6.76 21.41 -7.66
N ALA A 119 -7.29 20.73 -8.68
CA ALA A 119 -6.88 19.38 -9.05
C ALA A 119 -7.17 18.33 -7.96
N ASN A 120 -8.10 18.60 -7.04
CA ASN A 120 -8.49 17.60 -6.04
C ASN A 120 -9.70 16.78 -6.51
N PRO A 121 -9.71 15.45 -6.27
CA PRO A 121 -10.81 14.56 -6.65
C PRO A 121 -12.05 14.84 -5.78
N VAL A 122 -13.15 15.30 -6.35
CA VAL A 122 -14.38 15.61 -5.59
C VAL A 122 -15.45 14.50 -5.67
N ASP A 123 -15.48 13.76 -6.78
CA ASP A 123 -16.38 12.63 -6.99
C ASP A 123 -15.68 11.58 -7.85
N CYS A 124 -15.49 10.37 -7.34
CA CYS A 124 -14.88 9.27 -8.08
C CYS A 124 -15.84 8.09 -8.21
N GLN A 125 -15.91 7.53 -9.41
CA GLN A 125 -16.48 6.21 -9.63
C GLN A 125 -15.37 5.17 -9.60
N LEU A 126 -15.51 4.18 -8.71
CA LEU A 126 -14.63 3.04 -8.58
C LEU A 126 -15.38 1.76 -8.99
N ILE A 127 -14.94 1.15 -10.08
CA ILE A 127 -15.47 -0.12 -10.59
C ILE A 127 -14.47 -1.22 -10.22
N ILE A 128 -14.95 -2.25 -9.52
CA ILE A 128 -14.16 -3.43 -9.16
C ILE A 128 -14.85 -4.65 -9.77
N VAL A 129 -14.11 -5.40 -10.58
CA VAL A 129 -14.55 -6.66 -11.17
C VAL A 129 -13.79 -7.80 -10.50
N ASP A 130 -14.51 -8.69 -9.82
CA ASP A 130 -14.00 -9.97 -9.31
C ASP A 130 -14.10 -11.02 -10.42
N GLU A 131 -12.96 -11.33 -11.02
CA GLU A 131 -12.82 -12.32 -12.10
C GLU A 131 -12.41 -13.70 -11.57
N GLY A 132 -12.25 -13.84 -10.24
CA GLY A 132 -11.98 -15.11 -9.57
C GLY A 132 -13.22 -16.01 -9.42
N VAL A 133 -14.41 -15.45 -9.62
CA VAL A 133 -15.71 -16.14 -9.51
C VAL A 133 -16.40 -16.27 -10.87
N LYS A 134 -17.36 -17.20 -10.98
CA LYS A 134 -18.13 -17.46 -12.21
C LYS A 134 -19.64 -17.40 -11.93
N PRO A 135 -20.40 -16.50 -12.59
CA PRO A 135 -19.92 -15.42 -13.46
C PRO A 135 -19.10 -14.38 -12.68
N ALA A 136 -18.29 -13.59 -13.40
CA ALA A 136 -17.55 -12.47 -12.79
C ALA A 136 -18.53 -11.48 -12.16
N VAL A 137 -18.15 -10.90 -11.02
CA VAL A 137 -19.01 -9.99 -10.25
C VAL A 137 -18.45 -8.58 -10.31
N GLU A 138 -19.24 -7.65 -10.83
CA GLU A 138 -18.93 -6.23 -10.84
C GLU A 138 -19.55 -5.52 -9.63
N ARG A 139 -18.78 -4.61 -9.03
CA ARG A 139 -19.22 -3.70 -7.98
C ARG A 139 -18.82 -2.28 -8.34
N VAL A 140 -19.78 -1.37 -8.26
CA VAL A 140 -19.57 0.05 -8.51
C VAL A 140 -19.72 0.80 -7.21
N TYR A 141 -18.73 1.62 -6.89
CA TYR A 141 -18.69 2.48 -5.72
C TYR A 141 -18.55 3.93 -6.16
N THR A 142 -19.18 4.83 -5.39
CA THR A 142 -19.00 6.27 -5.54
C THR A 142 -18.29 6.79 -4.30
N ILE A 143 -17.17 7.48 -4.50
CA ILE A 143 -16.37 8.12 -3.46
C ILE A 143 -16.58 9.63 -3.62
N LYS A 144 -17.22 10.28 -2.65
CA LYS A 144 -17.40 11.74 -2.65
C LYS A 144 -16.49 12.35 -1.60
N ASN A 145 -15.67 13.32 -2.00
CA ASN A 145 -14.83 14.06 -1.08
C ASN A 145 -15.40 15.47 -0.87
N THR A 146 -15.37 15.94 0.37
CA THR A 146 -15.64 17.34 0.72
C THR A 146 -14.31 17.96 1.11
N ILE A 147 -13.96 19.08 0.47
CA ILE A 147 -12.66 19.72 0.61
C ILE A 147 -12.88 21.17 0.99
N ASP A 148 -12.36 21.54 2.16
CA ASP A 148 -12.37 22.92 2.64
C ASP A 148 -11.05 23.60 2.30
N TYR A 149 -11.13 24.80 1.75
CA TYR A 149 -9.99 25.66 1.40
C TYR A 149 -9.89 26.80 2.41
N TYR A 150 -8.70 27.01 2.97
CA TYR A 150 -8.41 28.02 3.99
C TYR A 150 -7.43 29.07 3.48
#